data_AF-A0AAP0JNV6-F1
#
_entry.id   AF-A0AAP0JNV6-F1
#
_cell.length_a   1.000
_cell.length_b   1.000
_cell.length_c   1.000
_cell.angle_alpha   90.00
_cell.angle_beta   90.00
_cell.angle_gamma   90.00
#
_symmetry.space_group_name_H-M   'P 1'
#
loop_
_entity.id
_entity.type
_entity.pdbx_description
1 polymer ?
#
loop_
_entity_poly.entity_id
_entity_poly.type
_entity_poly.pdbx_seq_one_letter_code
_entity_poly.pdbx_strand_id
1 'polypeptide(L)'
;MATEVSTVVVADTRGKHRILAELKRLEQETRSLEDELQELERTEKVSVACQELLLMIDSRPDPLLPVTTGPSNPYWDRWFEGPQDPQGCRCWIL
;
A
#
# COMPACT_ATOMS: atom_id res chain seq x y z
N MET A 1 4.99 -37.16 -16.05
CA MET A 1 5.85 -37.89 -15.10
C MET A 1 5.51 -37.37 -13.72
N ALA A 2 4.88 -38.18 -12.87
CA ALA A 2 4.50 -37.77 -11.52
C ALA A 2 5.72 -37.91 -10.61
N THR A 3 6.16 -36.80 -10.03
CA THR A 3 7.22 -36.80 -9.01
C THR A 3 6.63 -37.28 -7.68
N GLU A 4 7.01 -38.48 -7.25
CA GLU A 4 6.73 -38.96 -5.89
C GLU A 4 7.46 -38.08 -4.88
N VAL A 5 6.69 -37.40 -4.03
CA VAL A 5 7.22 -36.72 -2.85
C VAL A 5 7.41 -37.78 -1.77
N SER A 6 8.64 -38.24 -1.58
CA SER A 6 9.00 -39.11 -0.46
C SER A 6 8.92 -38.31 0.84
N THR A 7 7.83 -38.49 1.58
CA THR A 7 7.66 -37.88 2.90
C THR A 7 8.44 -38.70 3.93
N VAL A 8 9.59 -38.18 4.35
CA VAL A 8 10.26 -38.65 5.55
C VAL A 8 9.32 -38.35 6.73
N VAL A 9 8.67 -39.37 7.28
CA VAL A 9 7.87 -39.25 8.50
C VAL A 9 8.84 -39.11 9.67
N VAL A 10 9.29 -37.88 9.91
CA VAL A 10 9.98 -37.53 11.15
C VAL A 10 8.95 -37.65 12.27
N ALA A 11 9.21 -38.52 13.25
CA ALA A 11 8.39 -38.59 14.44
C ALA A 11 8.36 -37.21 15.09
N ASP A 12 7.18 -36.57 15.13
CA ASP A 12 7.02 -35.25 15.73
C ASP A 12 7.24 -35.38 17.24
N THR A 13 8.45 -35.03 17.69
CA THR A 13 8.81 -35.00 19.11
C THR A 13 8.12 -33.86 19.86
N ARG A 14 7.37 -33.02 19.13
CA ARG A 14 6.80 -31.81 19.67
C ARG A 14 5.37 -32.10 20.19
N GLY A 15 5.04 -31.56 21.36
CA GLY A 15 3.82 -31.95 22.08
C GLY A 15 2.51 -31.67 21.31
N LYS A 16 1.49 -32.52 21.51
CA LYS A 16 0.16 -32.48 20.85
C LYS A 16 -0.45 -31.08 20.71
N HIS A 17 -0.42 -30.26 21.76
CA HIS A 17 -0.99 -28.91 21.73
C HIS A 17 -0.31 -28.00 20.70
N ARG A 18 1.00 -28.16 20.55
CA ARG A 18 1.79 -27.38 19.61
C ARG A 18 1.48 -27.78 18.17
N ILE A 19 1.31 -29.08 17.91
CA ILE A 19 0.86 -29.60 16.62
C ILE A 19 -0.51 -29.04 16.25
N LEU A 20 -1.47 -29.08 17.19
CA LEU A 20 -2.81 -28.55 16.97
C LEU A 20 -2.82 -27.04 16.72
N ALA A 21 -1.93 -26.28 17.39
CA ALA A 21 -1.80 -24.84 17.16
C ALA A 21 -1.25 -24.55 15.76
N GLU A 22 -0.22 -25.28 15.32
CA GLU A 22 0.32 -25.15 13.96
C GLU A 22 -0.73 -25.53 12.91
N LEU A 23 -1.48 -26.60 13.12
CA LEU A 23 -2.54 -27.03 12.22
C LEU A 23 -3.65 -25.98 12.12
N LYS A 24 -4.12 -25.43 13.25
CA LYS A 24 -5.11 -24.33 13.24
C LYS A 24 -4.60 -23.07 12.53
N ARG A 25 -3.31 -22.77 12.66
CA ARG A 25 -2.69 -21.64 11.96
C ARG A 25 -2.72 -21.87 10.45
N LEU A 26 -2.29 -23.05 10.00
CA LEU A 26 -2.32 -23.41 8.59
C LEU A 26 -3.75 -23.41 8.02
N GLU A 27 -4.72 -23.96 8.75
CA GLU A 27 -6.13 -23.91 8.35
C GLU A 27 -6.63 -22.47 8.19
N GLN A 28 -6.19 -21.54 9.04
CA GLN A 28 -6.55 -20.13 8.91
C GLN A 28 -5.85 -19.46 7.73
N GLU A 29 -4.58 -19.77 7.49
CA GLU A 29 -3.84 -19.28 6.32
C GLU A 29 -4.49 -19.77 5.02
N THR A 30 -4.89 -21.06 4.95
CA THR A 30 -5.62 -21.61 3.79
C THR A 30 -6.91 -20.84 3.53
N ARG A 31 -7.73 -20.62 4.56
CA ARG A 31 -8.98 -19.84 4.41
C ARG A 31 -8.71 -18.41 3.92
N SER A 32 -7.72 -17.74 4.49
CA SER A 32 -7.34 -16.38 4.07
C SER A 32 -6.95 -16.34 2.59
N LEU A 33 -6.15 -17.31 2.14
CA LEU A 33 -5.72 -17.39 0.75
C LEU A 33 -6.88 -17.72 -0.21
N GLU A 34 -7.82 -18.57 0.21
CA GLU A 34 -9.04 -18.87 -0.56
C GLU A 34 -9.91 -17.60 -0.73
N ASP A 35 -10.09 -16.84 0.34
CA ASP A 35 -10.83 -15.57 0.32
C ASP A 35 -10.12 -14.54 -0.58
N GLU A 36 -8.81 -14.38 -0.46
CA GLU A 36 -8.00 -13.47 -1.29
C GLU A 36 -8.05 -13.86 -2.78
N LEU A 37 -8.04 -15.15 -3.09
CA LEU A 37 -8.16 -15.65 -4.46
C LEU A 37 -9.53 -15.30 -5.05
N GLN A 38 -10.61 -15.46 -4.26
CA GLN A 38 -11.95 -15.10 -4.68
C GLN A 38 -12.05 -13.59 -4.96
N GLU A 39 -11.44 -12.74 -4.14
CA GLU A 39 -11.40 -11.31 -4.39
C GLU A 39 -10.60 -10.98 -5.66
N LEU A 40 -9.44 -11.61 -5.87
CA LEU A 40 -8.64 -11.45 -7.09
C LEU A 40 -9.42 -11.80 -8.36
N GLU A 41 -10.25 -12.85 -8.35
CA GLU A 41 -11.12 -13.19 -9.48
C GLU A 41 -12.15 -12.10 -9.80
N ARG A 42 -12.56 -11.33 -8.79
CA ARG A 42 -13.49 -10.19 -8.94
C ARG A 42 -12.78 -8.89 -9.28
N THR A 43 -11.48 -8.79 -9.04
CA THR A 43 -10.72 -7.58 -9.36
C THR A 43 -10.64 -7.31 -10.86
N GLU A 44 -10.69 -6.03 -11.18
CA GLU A 44 -10.64 -5.54 -12.56
C GLU A 44 -9.23 -5.65 -13.14
N LYS A 45 -9.12 -5.58 -14.46
CA LYS A 45 -7.80 -5.48 -15.10
C LYS A 45 -7.11 -4.20 -14.65
N VAL A 46 -5.82 -4.31 -14.35
CA VAL A 46 -4.96 -3.16 -14.00
C VAL A 46 -5.06 -2.04 -15.05
N SER A 47 -5.18 -2.39 -16.34
CA SER A 47 -5.34 -1.39 -17.41
C SER A 47 -6.58 -0.51 -17.25
N VAL A 48 -7.68 -1.06 -16.74
CA VAL A 48 -8.94 -0.32 -16.50
C VAL A 48 -8.75 0.60 -15.29
N ALA A 49 -8.29 0.05 -14.16
CA ALA A 49 -8.02 0.83 -12.95
C ALA A 49 -7.03 1.98 -13.20
N CYS A 50 -5.98 1.76 -14.00
CA CYS A 50 -5.02 2.81 -14.37
C CYS A 50 -5.65 3.90 -15.25
N GLN A 51 -6.53 3.56 -16.18
CA GLN A 51 -7.23 4.55 -17.01
C GLN A 51 -8.16 5.41 -16.17
N GLU A 52 -8.93 4.80 -15.26
CA GLU A 52 -9.80 5.51 -14.33
C GLU A 52 -9.01 6.44 -13.41
N LEU A 53 -7.87 5.97 -12.89
CA LEU A 53 -6.98 6.79 -12.08
C LEU A 53 -6.47 8.01 -12.84
N LEU A 54 -6.02 7.84 -14.09
CA LEU A 54 -5.57 8.95 -14.93
C LEU A 54 -6.69 9.96 -15.16
N LEU A 55 -7.90 9.49 -15.49
CA LEU A 55 -9.06 10.37 -15.64
C LEU A 55 -9.36 11.17 -14.37
N MET A 56 -9.25 10.54 -13.19
CA MET A 56 -9.45 11.24 -11.92
C MET A 56 -8.37 12.31 -11.69
N ILE A 57 -7.10 12.00 -11.94
CA ILE A 57 -5.98 12.94 -11.79
C ILE A 57 -6.16 14.13 -12.75
N ASP A 58 -6.51 13.88 -14.01
CA ASP A 58 -6.67 14.93 -15.02
C ASP A 58 -7.93 15.78 -14.78
N SER A 59 -8.95 15.23 -14.11
CA SER A 59 -10.23 15.93 -13.92
C SER A 59 -10.16 17.14 -12.99
N ARG A 60 -9.19 17.17 -12.06
CA ARG A 60 -9.08 18.26 -11.07
C ARG A 60 -7.63 18.73 -10.94
N PRO A 61 -7.33 20.00 -11.30
CA PRO A 61 -5.99 20.54 -11.16
C PRO A 61 -5.56 20.59 -9.68
N ASP A 62 -4.38 20.04 -9.35
CA ASP A 62 -3.73 20.14 -8.04
C ASP A 62 -2.88 21.42 -7.88
N PRO A 63 -3.26 22.38 -7.03
CA PRO A 63 -2.53 23.64 -6.85
C PRO A 63 -1.05 23.51 -6.47
N LEU A 64 -0.63 22.33 -5.99
CA LEU A 64 0.76 22.05 -5.61
C LEU A 64 1.61 21.54 -6.79
N LEU A 65 0.98 21.23 -7.93
CA LEU A 65 1.66 20.76 -9.13
C LEU A 65 1.81 21.90 -10.15
N PRO A 66 3.01 22.07 -10.74
CA PRO A 66 3.31 23.14 -11.70
C PRO A 66 2.53 23.04 -13.02
N VAL A 67 1.79 21.95 -13.23
CA VAL A 67 1.02 21.64 -14.44
C VAL A 67 -0.49 21.75 -14.16
N THR A 68 -0.91 22.72 -13.36
CA THR A 68 -2.33 23.00 -13.23
C THR A 68 -2.81 24.05 -14.19
N THR A 69 -3.74 23.63 -15.04
CA THR A 69 -4.57 24.52 -15.85
C THR A 69 -5.51 25.29 -14.92
N GLY A 70 -5.00 26.36 -14.32
CA GLY A 70 -5.75 27.26 -13.44
C GLY A 70 -4.94 28.53 -13.15
N PRO A 71 -5.60 29.66 -12.83
CA PRO A 71 -4.89 30.85 -12.40
C PRO A 71 -4.12 30.55 -11.11
N SER A 72 -2.81 30.84 -11.09
CA SER A 72 -2.02 30.79 -9.86
C SER A 72 -2.74 31.61 -8.80
N ASN A 73 -3.02 30.99 -7.64
CA ASN A 73 -3.68 31.69 -6.56
C ASN A 73 -2.60 32.41 -5.74
N PRO A 74 -2.52 33.76 -5.82
CA PRO A 74 -1.44 34.54 -5.21
C PRO A 74 -1.45 34.48 -3.67
N TYR A 75 -2.51 33.96 -3.04
CA TYR A 75 -2.52 33.73 -1.60
C TYR A 75 -1.66 32.52 -1.17
N TRP A 76 -1.31 31.62 -2.09
CA TRP A 76 -0.42 30.48 -1.79
C TRP A 76 1.04 30.88 -1.70
N ASP A 77 1.43 31.99 -2.35
CA ASP A 77 2.78 32.54 -2.27
C ASP A 77 3.19 32.78 -0.81
N ARG A 78 2.25 33.14 0.09
CA ARG A 78 2.50 33.25 1.55
C ARG A 78 3.08 31.98 2.20
N TRP A 79 2.76 30.80 1.68
CA TRP A 79 3.20 29.52 2.24
C TRP A 79 4.48 28.98 1.59
N PHE A 80 4.80 29.41 0.37
CA PHE A 80 5.96 28.94 -0.41
C PHE A 80 7.08 29.97 -0.54
N GLU A 81 6.77 31.25 -0.37
CA GLU A 81 7.78 32.27 -0.13
C GLU A 81 8.32 32.02 1.27
N GLY A 82 9.63 31.72 1.35
CA GLY A 82 10.34 31.65 2.62
C GLY A 82 10.16 32.95 3.43
N PRO A 83 10.68 33.01 4.67
CA PRO A 83 10.50 34.15 5.54
C PRO A 83 10.71 35.48 4.80
N GLN A 84 9.69 36.33 4.74
CA GLN A 84 9.75 37.59 3.99
C GLN A 84 10.75 38.60 4.57
N ASP A 85 11.30 38.29 5.75
CA ASP A 85 12.40 39.03 6.34
C ASP A 85 13.72 38.25 6.19
N PRO A 86 14.67 38.71 5.36
CA PRO A 86 16.04 38.17 5.36
C PRO A 86 16.76 38.39 6.69
N GLN A 87 16.22 39.23 7.59
CA GLN A 87 16.61 39.31 9.00
C GLN A 87 15.71 38.40 9.85
N GLY A 88 15.74 37.09 9.60
CA GLY A 88 15.10 36.11 10.49
C GLY A 88 15.45 36.38 11.96
N CYS A 89 14.50 36.15 12.86
CA CYS A 89 14.72 36.27 14.30
C CYS A 89 16.03 35.56 14.69
N ARG A 90 16.95 36.29 15.34
CA ARG A 90 18.21 35.75 15.90
C ARG A 90 17.99 34.87 17.13
N CYS A 91 16.83 34.25 17.25
CA CYS A 91 16.54 33.35 18.34
C CYS A 91 17.27 32.03 18.09
N TRP A 92 18.20 31.70 18.99
CA TRP A 92 18.82 30.39 19.03
C TRP A 92 17.74 29.42 19.52
N ILE A 93 17.38 28.45 18.70
CA ILE A 93 16.57 27.32 19.16
C ILE A 93 17.45 26.57 20.17
N LEU A 94 17.00 26.55 21.42
CA LEU A 94 17.59 25.78 22.51
C LEU A 94 17.35 24.28 22.32
#